data_AF-A0A353PL71-F1
#
_entry.id   AF-A0A353PL71-F1
#
_cell.length_a   1.000
_cell.length_b   1.000
_cell.length_c   1.000
_cell.angle_alpha   90.00
_cell.angle_beta   90.00
_cell.angle_gamma   90.00
#
_symmetry.space_group_name_H-M   'P 1'
#
loop_
_entity.id
_entity.type
_entity.pdbx_description
1 polymer ?
#
loop_
_entity_poly.entity_id
_entity_poly.type
_entity_poly.pdbx_seq_one_letter_code
_entity_poly.pdbx_strand_id
1 'polypeptide(L)'
;MADKVKRTTYKTVQKRMKQAKKSSSKQLISFLFIIAAAAITYWYTSNLPEAETPNYSSDQSTEGFYFYRTVGASDYYFDANLLVGDALRDELNQIITSGFTPLSYADAKTVLEVSDQSLTDSTKVMNVYTGLLVPAVWDSTSWHREHVWPNSRLGIERVSESSKNQGSDMHNLRAITPAVNSSRSDRFYADGSGDADITDDGGFYPGDDHKGDVARILFYMAVKYDFLILTNDGLEDESNHYTMAGAKMGRLSLLLEWHKEDPVDDFERNRNQKIFEAQGNRNPFIDKPEYVHLIWESKTINDLTEPVETAKHQTFLLSMMIEKRGI
;
A
#
# COMPACT_ATOMS: atom_id res chain seq x y z
N MET A 1 -60.42 -37.20 26.56
CA MET A 1 -59.04 -37.10 26.03
C MET A 1 -58.81 -35.87 25.14
N ALA A 2 -59.77 -35.44 24.31
CA ALA A 2 -59.61 -34.32 23.37
C ALA A 2 -59.32 -32.93 24.00
N ASP A 3 -59.89 -32.61 25.17
CA ASP A 3 -59.70 -31.29 25.82
C ASP A 3 -58.33 -31.09 26.48
N LYS A 4 -57.69 -32.17 26.95
CA LYS A 4 -56.33 -32.12 27.50
C LYS A 4 -55.30 -31.86 26.39
N VAL A 5 -55.52 -32.41 25.19
CA VAL A 5 -54.65 -32.21 24.03
C VAL A 5 -54.75 -30.76 23.52
N LYS A 6 -55.95 -30.21 23.36
CA LYS A 6 -56.15 -28.80 22.92
C LYS A 6 -55.53 -27.77 23.88
N ARG A 7 -55.66 -27.95 25.21
CA ARG A 7 -55.05 -27.04 26.20
C ARG A 7 -53.52 -27.10 26.22
N THR A 8 -52.94 -28.25 25.91
CA THR A 8 -51.48 -28.45 25.86
C THR A 8 -50.88 -27.80 24.61
N THR A 9 -51.55 -27.93 23.47
CA THR A 9 -51.15 -27.29 22.21
C THR A 9 -51.21 -25.76 22.29
N TYR A 10 -52.27 -25.20 22.90
CA TYR A 10 -52.40 -23.74 23.06
C TYR A 10 -51.29 -23.13 23.94
N LYS A 11 -50.94 -23.77 25.07
CA LYS A 11 -49.85 -23.30 25.94
C LYS A 11 -48.47 -23.36 25.26
N THR A 12 -48.23 -24.37 24.44
CA THR A 12 -46.97 -24.53 23.67
C THR A 12 -46.84 -23.45 22.59
N VAL A 13 -47.92 -23.14 21.87
CA VAL A 13 -47.94 -22.05 20.88
C VAL A 13 -47.68 -20.69 21.54
N GLN A 14 -48.34 -20.40 22.67
CA GLN A 14 -48.11 -19.15 23.41
C GLN A 14 -46.67 -19.01 23.94
N LYS A 15 -46.05 -20.12 24.39
CA LYS A 15 -44.64 -20.12 24.82
C LYS A 15 -43.69 -19.86 23.65
N ARG A 16 -43.95 -20.47 22.48
CA ARG A 16 -43.17 -20.26 21.26
C ARG A 16 -43.32 -18.83 20.73
N MET A 17 -44.51 -18.24 20.77
CA MET A 17 -44.74 -16.84 20.37
C MET A 17 -44.03 -15.85 21.33
N LYS A 18 -44.04 -16.10 22.64
CA LYS A 18 -43.29 -15.27 23.60
C LYS A 18 -41.78 -15.40 23.44
N GLN A 19 -41.26 -16.61 23.16
CA GLN A 19 -39.84 -16.81 22.86
C GLN A 19 -39.43 -16.15 21.54
N ALA A 20 -40.24 -16.26 20.49
CA ALA A 20 -40.01 -15.61 19.20
C ALA A 20 -39.97 -14.07 19.34
N LYS A 21 -40.93 -13.47 20.09
CA LYS A 21 -40.97 -12.03 20.35
C LYS A 21 -39.79 -11.53 21.20
N LYS A 22 -39.30 -12.35 22.14
CA LYS A 22 -38.09 -12.05 22.94
C LYS A 22 -36.79 -12.20 22.14
N SER A 23 -36.77 -13.13 21.18
CA SER A 23 -35.65 -13.29 20.22
C SER A 23 -35.59 -12.13 19.24
N SER A 24 -36.73 -11.73 18.67
CA SER A 24 -36.82 -10.60 17.75
C SER A 24 -36.49 -9.28 18.46
N SER A 25 -36.90 -9.09 19.72
CA SER A 25 -36.53 -7.90 20.50
C SER A 25 -35.04 -7.86 20.82
N LYS A 26 -34.39 -9.00 21.11
CA LYS A 26 -32.93 -9.07 21.30
C LYS A 26 -32.18 -8.81 20.00
N GLN A 27 -32.66 -9.31 18.86
CA GLN A 27 -32.11 -9.02 17.54
C GLN A 27 -32.26 -7.54 17.20
N LEU A 28 -33.43 -6.93 17.44
CA LEU A 28 -33.66 -5.49 17.26
C LEU A 28 -32.77 -4.63 18.16
N ILE A 29 -32.63 -4.99 19.43
CA ILE A 29 -31.74 -4.29 20.36
C ILE A 29 -30.27 -4.44 19.91
N SER A 30 -29.85 -5.63 19.50
CA SER A 30 -28.51 -5.85 18.94
C SER A 30 -28.29 -5.04 17.65
N PHE A 31 -29.30 -4.93 16.79
CA PHE A 31 -29.24 -4.14 15.56
C PHE A 31 -29.16 -2.64 15.86
N LEU A 32 -29.92 -2.16 16.85
CA LEU A 32 -29.86 -0.78 17.32
C LEU A 32 -28.51 -0.45 17.97
N PHE A 33 -27.91 -1.39 18.72
CA PHE A 33 -26.56 -1.22 19.25
C PHE A 33 -25.50 -1.20 18.14
N ILE A 34 -25.65 -2.00 17.08
CA ILE A 34 -24.75 -1.97 15.92
C ILE A 34 -24.89 -0.65 15.16
N ILE A 35 -26.12 -0.17 14.92
CA ILE A 35 -26.36 1.12 14.28
C ILE A 35 -25.83 2.26 15.14
N ALA A 36 -26.06 2.23 16.45
CA ALA A 36 -25.53 3.24 17.37
C ALA A 36 -24.00 3.21 17.43
N ALA A 37 -23.39 2.03 17.47
CA ALA A 37 -21.93 1.89 17.42
C ALA A 37 -21.38 2.39 16.07
N ALA A 38 -21.99 2.03 14.95
CA ALA A 38 -21.60 2.52 13.63
C ALA A 38 -21.78 4.04 13.48
N ALA A 39 -22.85 4.60 14.05
CA ALA A 39 -23.09 6.04 14.06
C ALA A 39 -22.12 6.79 14.99
N ILE A 40 -21.77 6.21 16.14
CA ILE A 40 -20.75 6.75 17.05
C ILE A 40 -19.39 6.67 16.39
N THR A 41 -19.02 5.53 15.77
CA THR A 41 -17.77 5.39 15.01
C THR A 41 -17.72 6.38 13.87
N TYR A 42 -18.77 6.47 13.04
CA TYR A 42 -18.87 7.44 11.96
C TYR A 42 -18.73 8.89 12.45
N TRP A 43 -19.46 9.25 13.53
CA TRP A 43 -19.37 10.58 14.14
C TRP A 43 -17.98 10.85 14.72
N TYR A 44 -17.32 9.86 15.32
CA TYR A 44 -15.97 10.02 15.86
C TYR A 44 -14.96 10.17 14.72
N THR A 45 -15.01 9.30 13.70
CA THR A 45 -14.08 9.34 12.55
C THR A 45 -14.30 10.58 11.69
N SER A 46 -15.53 11.08 11.53
CA SER A 46 -15.82 12.29 10.78
C SER A 46 -15.41 13.58 11.49
N ASN A 47 -15.12 13.50 12.80
CA ASN A 47 -14.72 14.66 13.63
C ASN A 47 -13.29 14.53 14.18
N LEU A 48 -12.56 13.47 13.84
CA LEU A 48 -11.11 13.47 14.03
C LEU A 48 -10.52 14.49 13.04
N PRO A 49 -9.60 15.37 13.47
CA PRO A 49 -8.82 16.13 12.51
C PRO A 49 -8.19 15.11 11.55
N GLU A 50 -8.43 15.28 10.24
CA GLU A 50 -7.76 14.47 9.23
C GLU A 50 -6.26 14.57 9.54
N ALA A 51 -5.62 13.43 9.81
CA ALA A 51 -4.20 13.43 10.07
C ALA A 51 -3.55 14.06 8.84
N GLU A 52 -2.82 15.17 9.03
CA GLU A 52 -2.13 15.81 7.91
C GLU A 52 -1.28 14.77 7.21
N THR A 53 -1.50 14.59 5.90
CA THR A 53 -0.64 13.75 5.08
C THR A 53 0.78 14.31 5.19
N PRO A 54 1.73 13.56 5.77
CA PRO A 54 3.12 13.98 5.82
C PRO A 54 3.61 14.31 4.41
N ASN A 55 4.13 15.52 4.24
CA ASN A 55 4.68 15.96 2.97
C ASN A 55 6.20 15.83 3.03
N TYR A 56 6.68 14.62 2.75
CA TYR A 56 8.10 14.37 2.60
C TYR A 56 8.56 14.74 1.19
N SER A 57 9.82 15.13 1.05
CA SER A 57 10.40 15.46 -0.24
C SER A 57 10.68 14.21 -1.06
N SER A 58 10.44 14.33 -2.36
CA SER A 58 10.82 13.36 -3.39
C SER A 58 11.77 14.00 -4.41
N ASP A 59 12.56 15.00 -3.99
CA ASP A 59 13.48 15.72 -4.87
C ASP A 59 14.65 14.82 -5.28
N GLN A 60 14.97 14.80 -6.58
CA GLN A 60 16.01 13.97 -7.17
C GLN A 60 17.13 14.79 -7.81
N SER A 61 18.33 14.21 -7.83
CA SER A 61 19.41 14.61 -8.74
C SER A 61 19.06 14.32 -10.20
N THR A 62 19.86 14.85 -11.13
CA THR A 62 19.74 14.58 -12.57
C THR A 62 19.89 13.10 -12.94
N GLU A 63 20.56 12.33 -12.08
CA GLU A 63 20.77 10.89 -12.20
C GLU A 63 19.67 10.06 -11.50
N GLY A 64 18.63 10.72 -10.97
CA GLY A 64 17.47 10.07 -10.35
C GLY A 64 17.67 9.65 -8.89
N PHE A 65 18.80 9.99 -8.26
CA PHE A 65 19.00 9.73 -6.83
C PHE A 65 18.22 10.74 -5.97
N TYR A 66 17.38 10.26 -5.07
CA TYR A 66 16.65 11.09 -4.11
C TYR A 66 17.57 11.64 -3.01
N PHE A 67 17.35 12.89 -2.61
CA PHE A 67 18.15 13.53 -1.58
C PHE A 67 17.71 13.17 -0.16
N TYR A 68 18.68 12.89 0.70
CA TYR A 68 18.44 12.51 2.08
C TYR A 68 18.07 13.70 2.96
N ARG A 69 16.98 13.56 3.72
CA ARG A 69 16.54 14.57 4.70
C ARG A 69 16.16 13.92 6.03
N THR A 70 16.83 14.36 7.11
CA THR A 70 16.46 13.99 8.47
C THR A 70 15.08 14.55 8.84
N VAL A 71 14.40 13.87 9.76
CA VAL A 71 13.11 14.31 10.30
C VAL A 71 13.20 14.71 11.78
N GLY A 72 12.22 15.47 12.26
CA GLY A 72 12.17 15.92 13.66
C GLY A 72 11.79 14.80 14.64
N ALA A 73 11.99 15.04 15.94
CA ALA A 73 11.81 14.06 17.02
C ALA A 73 10.40 13.48 17.18
N SER A 74 9.38 14.10 16.60
CA SER A 74 7.98 13.64 16.64
C SER A 74 7.56 12.90 15.37
N ASP A 75 8.44 12.78 14.38
CA ASP A 75 8.13 12.20 13.09
C ASP A 75 8.14 10.66 13.13
N TYR A 76 7.32 10.04 12.29
CA TYR A 76 7.18 8.58 12.19
C TYR A 76 8.51 7.87 11.87
N TYR A 77 9.43 8.52 11.14
CA TYR A 77 10.72 7.95 10.76
C TYR A 77 11.91 8.47 11.59
N PHE A 78 11.66 9.06 12.75
CA PHE A 78 12.74 9.66 13.55
C PHE A 78 13.86 8.69 13.90
N ASP A 79 13.54 7.46 14.30
CA ASP A 79 14.52 6.46 14.71
C ASP A 79 15.37 5.93 13.53
N ALA A 80 14.91 6.12 12.29
CA ALA A 80 15.65 5.80 11.09
C ALA A 80 16.69 6.88 10.70
N ASN A 81 16.75 8.01 11.41
CA ASN A 81 17.71 9.07 11.13
C ASN A 81 19.15 8.54 11.22
N LEU A 82 19.96 8.92 10.23
CA LEU A 82 21.38 8.63 10.09
C LEU A 82 21.76 7.14 9.94
N LEU A 83 20.79 6.24 9.81
CA LEU A 83 21.04 4.83 9.54
C LEU A 83 21.24 4.56 8.05
N VAL A 84 22.01 3.52 7.72
CA VAL A 84 22.26 3.03 6.35
C VAL A 84 22.34 1.50 6.34
N GLY A 85 22.23 0.88 5.16
CA GLY A 85 22.40 -0.57 4.99
C GLY A 85 21.45 -1.41 5.85
N ASP A 86 21.96 -2.50 6.40
CA ASP A 86 21.19 -3.43 7.23
C ASP A 86 20.60 -2.75 8.47
N ALA A 87 21.31 -1.81 9.09
CA ALA A 87 20.80 -1.09 10.26
C ALA A 87 19.55 -0.26 9.92
N LEU A 88 19.55 0.41 8.76
CA LEU A 88 18.36 1.13 8.28
C LEU A 88 17.23 0.14 7.93
N ARG A 89 17.55 -0.96 7.25
CA ARG A 89 16.56 -1.98 6.89
C ARG A 89 15.86 -2.57 8.12
N ASP A 90 16.62 -2.93 9.15
CA ASP A 90 16.11 -3.51 10.39
C ASP A 90 15.25 -2.50 11.17
N GLU A 91 15.68 -1.24 11.25
CA GLU A 91 14.90 -0.18 11.90
C GLU A 91 13.58 0.08 11.17
N LEU A 92 13.61 0.14 9.83
CA LEU A 92 12.39 0.29 9.03
C LEU A 92 11.43 -0.87 9.24
N ASN A 93 11.92 -2.12 9.30
CA ASN A 93 11.08 -3.28 9.62
C ASN A 93 10.39 -3.12 10.99
N GLN A 94 11.11 -2.65 12.00
CA GLN A 94 10.55 -2.39 13.33
C GLN A 94 9.48 -1.29 13.27
N ILE A 95 9.77 -0.15 12.63
CA ILE A 95 8.84 0.99 12.48
C ILE A 95 7.53 0.53 11.84
N ILE A 96 7.59 -0.16 10.70
CA ILE A 96 6.39 -0.59 9.95
C ILE A 96 5.69 -1.82 10.54
N THR A 97 6.28 -2.44 11.55
CA THR A 97 5.68 -3.54 12.32
C THR A 97 5.05 -3.06 13.61
N SER A 98 5.61 -2.01 14.21
CA SER A 98 5.00 -1.30 15.32
C SER A 98 3.69 -0.65 14.86
N GLY A 99 2.58 -0.94 15.55
CA GLY A 99 1.26 -0.39 15.22
C GLY A 99 0.53 -1.04 14.04
N PHE A 100 1.17 -1.96 13.32
CA PHE A 100 0.53 -2.71 12.22
C PHE A 100 -0.67 -3.52 12.71
N THR A 101 -1.83 -3.29 12.10
CA THR A 101 -3.08 -3.99 12.36
C THR A 101 -3.43 -4.87 11.15
N PRO A 102 -3.30 -6.21 11.25
CA PRO A 102 -3.60 -7.10 10.13
C PRO A 102 -5.07 -7.03 9.69
N LEU A 103 -5.28 -6.64 8.45
CA LEU A 103 -6.58 -6.68 7.76
C LEU A 103 -6.74 -7.98 6.98
N SER A 104 -7.99 -8.38 6.77
CA SER A 104 -8.29 -9.58 5.99
C SER A 104 -8.27 -9.28 4.49
N TYR A 105 -8.08 -10.32 3.68
CA TYR A 105 -8.17 -10.17 2.23
C TYR A 105 -9.55 -9.65 1.78
N ALA A 106 -10.62 -9.96 2.53
CA ALA A 106 -11.95 -9.39 2.31
C ALA A 106 -12.00 -7.87 2.53
N ASP A 107 -11.30 -7.38 3.55
CA ASP A 107 -11.27 -5.94 3.90
C ASP A 107 -10.63 -5.10 2.77
N ALA A 108 -9.76 -5.70 1.95
CA ALA A 108 -9.15 -5.03 0.80
C ALA A 108 -10.17 -4.47 -0.19
N LYS A 109 -11.37 -5.05 -0.30
CA LYS A 109 -12.43 -4.53 -1.18
C LYS A 109 -12.80 -3.09 -0.82
N THR A 110 -12.99 -2.83 0.47
CA THR A 110 -13.38 -1.50 0.97
C THR A 110 -12.19 -0.59 1.20
N VAL A 111 -11.00 -1.14 1.48
CA VAL A 111 -9.78 -0.30 1.62
C VAL A 111 -9.36 0.24 0.26
N LEU A 112 -9.37 -0.57 -0.80
CA LEU A 112 -8.95 -0.11 -2.13
C LEU A 112 -9.94 0.88 -2.76
N GLU A 113 -11.23 0.85 -2.37
CA GLU A 113 -12.22 1.87 -2.73
C GLU A 113 -11.79 3.30 -2.35
N VAL A 114 -10.99 3.42 -1.28
CA VAL A 114 -10.51 4.71 -0.77
C VAL A 114 -9.02 4.94 -1.02
N SER A 115 -8.18 3.89 -0.94
CA SER A 115 -6.74 4.04 -1.14
C SER A 115 -6.35 4.22 -2.59
N ASP A 116 -7.07 3.56 -3.50
CA ASP A 116 -6.81 3.65 -4.93
C ASP A 116 -7.77 4.63 -5.62
N GLN A 117 -8.48 5.45 -4.85
CA GLN A 117 -9.42 6.46 -5.35
C GLN A 117 -8.69 7.50 -6.22
N SER A 118 -9.30 7.88 -7.34
CA SER A 118 -8.77 8.94 -8.20
C SER A 118 -8.72 10.28 -7.47
N LEU A 119 -7.60 10.98 -7.59
CA LEU A 119 -7.42 12.32 -7.01
C LEU A 119 -8.35 13.38 -7.65
N THR A 120 -8.93 13.08 -8.80
CA THR A 120 -9.78 14.02 -9.56
C THR A 120 -11.25 13.61 -9.65
N ASP A 121 -11.57 12.35 -9.32
CA ASP A 121 -12.94 11.82 -9.33
C ASP A 121 -13.12 10.80 -8.21
N SER A 122 -13.72 11.21 -7.10
CA SER A 122 -13.94 10.35 -5.93
C SER A 122 -14.92 9.19 -6.19
N THR A 123 -15.61 9.17 -7.34
CA THR A 123 -16.46 8.04 -7.74
C THR A 123 -15.69 6.93 -8.45
N LYS A 124 -14.38 7.13 -8.67
CA LYS A 124 -13.52 6.22 -9.42
C LYS A 124 -12.32 5.76 -8.61
N VAL A 125 -11.87 4.54 -8.88
CA VAL A 125 -10.54 4.05 -8.50
C VAL A 125 -9.64 3.99 -9.73
N MET A 126 -8.37 4.33 -9.55
CA MET A 126 -7.33 4.23 -10.57
C MET A 126 -6.73 2.83 -10.54
N ASN A 127 -6.84 2.11 -11.65
CA ASN A 127 -6.33 0.76 -11.75
C ASN A 127 -4.81 0.76 -12.01
N VAL A 128 -4.11 -0.15 -11.33
CA VAL A 128 -2.68 -0.35 -11.56
C VAL A 128 -2.41 -0.87 -12.98
N TYR A 129 -1.25 -0.51 -13.52
CA TYR A 129 -0.71 -0.83 -14.85
C TYR A 129 -1.33 -0.11 -16.04
N THR A 130 -2.55 0.42 -15.93
CA THR A 130 -3.20 1.12 -17.06
C THR A 130 -3.72 2.51 -16.73
N GLY A 131 -3.67 2.92 -15.46
CA GLY A 131 -4.27 4.18 -14.99
C GLY A 131 -5.79 4.27 -15.20
N LEU A 132 -6.47 3.20 -15.63
CA LEU A 132 -7.87 3.26 -16.02
C LEU A 132 -8.75 3.58 -14.82
N LEU A 133 -9.61 4.60 -14.97
CA LEU A 133 -10.60 4.99 -13.97
C LEU A 133 -11.89 4.18 -14.11
N VAL A 134 -12.16 3.32 -13.12
CA VAL A 134 -13.37 2.47 -13.06
C VAL A 134 -14.21 2.83 -11.83
N PRO A 135 -15.52 2.47 -11.78
CA PRO A 135 -16.33 2.73 -10.58
C PRO A 135 -15.65 2.26 -9.30
N ALA A 136 -15.63 3.12 -8.28
CA ALA A 136 -14.91 2.86 -7.04
C ALA A 136 -15.42 1.61 -6.33
N VAL A 137 -16.75 1.52 -6.13
CA VAL A 137 -17.39 0.42 -5.39
C VAL A 137 -17.01 -0.94 -5.98
N TRP A 138 -16.53 -1.85 -5.13
CA TRP A 138 -16.16 -3.20 -5.54
C TRP A 138 -17.38 -4.01 -5.96
N ASP A 139 -17.41 -4.46 -7.22
CA ASP A 139 -18.50 -5.23 -7.82
C ASP A 139 -18.01 -6.54 -8.48
N SER A 140 -16.72 -6.88 -8.31
CA SER A 140 -16.02 -7.99 -8.98
C SER A 140 -16.00 -7.98 -10.52
N THR A 141 -16.62 -6.99 -11.16
CA THR A 141 -16.77 -6.90 -12.62
C THR A 141 -15.91 -5.77 -13.18
N SER A 142 -15.98 -4.61 -12.53
CA SER A 142 -15.21 -3.42 -12.87
C SER A 142 -13.75 -3.58 -12.50
N TRP A 143 -13.46 -4.19 -11.34
CA TRP A 143 -12.09 -4.43 -10.89
C TRP A 143 -11.96 -5.60 -9.90
N HIS A 144 -10.74 -6.13 -9.83
CA HIS A 144 -10.25 -7.17 -8.94
C HIS A 144 -9.16 -6.62 -8.02
N ARG A 145 -8.78 -7.40 -6.99
CA ARG A 145 -7.62 -7.14 -6.13
C ARG A 145 -6.40 -7.79 -6.78
N GLU A 146 -5.45 -6.99 -7.22
CA GLU A 146 -4.15 -7.40 -7.73
C GLU A 146 -3.18 -7.64 -6.59
N HIS A 147 -2.39 -8.71 -6.67
CA HIS A 147 -1.22 -8.93 -5.81
C HIS A 147 0.03 -8.48 -6.55
N VAL A 148 0.59 -7.31 -6.24
CA VAL A 148 1.80 -6.78 -6.90
C VAL A 148 3.01 -7.68 -6.66
N TRP A 149 3.14 -8.25 -5.47
CA TRP A 149 3.88 -9.48 -5.24
C TRP A 149 2.89 -10.66 -5.33
N PRO A 150 2.93 -11.49 -6.40
CA PRO A 150 1.90 -12.50 -6.65
C PRO A 150 1.71 -13.46 -5.48
N ASN A 151 0.48 -13.86 -5.17
CA ASN A 151 0.22 -14.78 -4.06
C ASN A 151 0.95 -16.13 -4.22
N SER A 152 1.09 -16.65 -5.44
CA SER A 152 1.90 -17.85 -5.73
C SER A 152 3.38 -17.69 -5.37
N ARG A 153 3.87 -16.47 -5.18
CA ARG A 153 5.27 -16.17 -4.84
C ARG A 153 5.44 -15.60 -3.43
N LEU A 154 4.41 -15.64 -2.57
CA LEU A 154 4.45 -15.10 -1.20
C LEU A 154 4.93 -16.11 -0.13
N GLY A 155 5.29 -17.33 -0.54
CA GLY A 155 5.71 -18.36 0.41
C GLY A 155 4.58 -18.96 1.27
N ILE A 156 3.33 -18.78 0.84
CA ILE A 156 2.12 -19.26 1.53
C ILE A 156 1.16 -19.91 0.55
N GLU A 157 0.22 -20.68 1.09
CA GLU A 157 -0.95 -21.15 0.33
C GLU A 157 -1.79 -19.99 -0.21
N ARG A 158 -2.68 -20.34 -1.15
CA ARG A 158 -3.60 -19.37 -1.76
C ARG A 158 -4.47 -18.69 -0.70
N VAL A 159 -4.53 -17.37 -0.75
CA VAL A 159 -5.32 -16.59 0.22
C VAL A 159 -6.80 -16.88 0.08
N SER A 160 -7.47 -16.96 1.23
CA SER A 160 -8.92 -16.96 1.37
C SER A 160 -9.39 -15.58 1.87
N GLU A 161 -10.67 -15.27 1.71
CA GLU A 161 -11.27 -14.00 2.16
C GLU A 161 -11.00 -13.68 3.65
N SER A 162 -10.89 -14.70 4.51
CA SER A 162 -10.59 -14.53 5.94
C SER A 162 -9.09 -14.46 6.27
N SER A 163 -8.20 -14.61 5.29
CA SER A 163 -6.75 -14.61 5.52
C SER A 163 -6.29 -13.25 6.01
N LYS A 164 -5.48 -13.26 7.08
CA LYS A 164 -4.83 -12.09 7.70
C LYS A 164 -3.32 -12.35 7.79
N ASN A 165 -2.62 -12.20 6.67
CA ASN A 165 -1.20 -12.53 6.52
C ASN A 165 -0.57 -11.64 5.44
N GLN A 166 0.66 -11.93 4.99
CA GLN A 166 1.35 -11.14 3.97
C GLN A 166 0.58 -11.02 2.64
N GLY A 167 -0.30 -11.97 2.33
CA GLY A 167 -1.17 -11.93 1.15
C GLY A 167 -2.41 -11.06 1.32
N SER A 168 -2.64 -10.47 2.50
CA SER A 168 -3.69 -9.49 2.75
C SER A 168 -3.15 -8.13 3.19
N ASP A 169 -1.84 -7.89 3.03
CA ASP A 169 -1.23 -6.58 3.29
C ASP A 169 -1.67 -5.57 2.23
N MET A 170 -2.28 -4.47 2.66
CA MET A 170 -2.87 -3.47 1.77
C MET A 170 -1.83 -2.75 0.91
N HIS A 171 -0.58 -2.64 1.35
CA HIS A 171 0.48 -2.06 0.52
C HIS A 171 0.76 -2.92 -0.72
N ASN A 172 0.54 -4.24 -0.66
CA ASN A 172 0.73 -5.18 -1.75
C ASN A 172 -0.48 -5.34 -2.69
N LEU A 173 -1.63 -4.79 -2.32
CA LEU A 173 -2.89 -4.97 -3.04
C LEU A 173 -3.26 -3.73 -3.84
N ARG A 174 -3.64 -3.88 -5.12
CA ARG A 174 -4.09 -2.77 -5.97
C ARG A 174 -5.41 -3.09 -6.66
N ALA A 175 -6.19 -2.06 -7.01
CA ALA A 175 -7.31 -2.22 -7.93
C ALA A 175 -6.79 -2.49 -9.35
N ILE A 176 -7.38 -3.46 -10.05
CA ILE A 176 -6.98 -3.83 -11.41
C ILE A 176 -8.19 -4.31 -12.21
N THR A 177 -8.21 -4.12 -13.53
CA THR A 177 -9.29 -4.68 -14.35
C THR A 177 -9.14 -6.21 -14.46
N PRO A 178 -10.23 -6.97 -14.58
CA PRO A 178 -10.15 -8.43 -14.71
C PRO A 178 -9.29 -8.90 -15.90
N ALA A 179 -9.34 -8.16 -17.02
CA ALA A 179 -8.58 -8.48 -18.23
C ALA A 179 -7.06 -8.33 -18.01
N VAL A 180 -6.63 -7.21 -17.44
CA VAL A 180 -5.21 -6.95 -17.17
C VAL A 180 -4.69 -7.90 -16.09
N ASN A 181 -5.48 -8.17 -15.03
CA ASN A 181 -5.11 -9.13 -13.99
C ASN A 181 -4.88 -10.54 -14.59
N SER A 182 -5.78 -10.99 -15.46
CA SER A 182 -5.62 -12.27 -16.14
C SER A 182 -4.40 -12.32 -17.05
N SER A 183 -4.03 -11.21 -17.69
CA SER A 183 -2.85 -11.12 -18.56
C SER A 183 -1.55 -11.14 -17.74
N ARG A 184 -1.51 -10.34 -16.67
CA ARG A 184 -0.37 -10.21 -15.75
C ARG A 184 -0.07 -11.56 -15.09
N SER A 185 -1.09 -12.27 -14.61
CA SER A 185 -0.94 -13.58 -13.95
C SER A 185 0.04 -13.51 -12.77
N ASP A 186 1.01 -14.41 -12.68
CA ASP A 186 2.12 -14.43 -11.72
C ASP A 186 3.50 -14.29 -12.39
N ARG A 187 3.53 -13.64 -13.54
CA ARG A 187 4.75 -13.34 -14.30
C ARG A 187 5.71 -12.51 -13.47
N PHE A 188 7.00 -12.78 -13.63
CA PHE A 188 8.04 -11.91 -13.10
C PHE A 188 8.00 -10.55 -13.82
N TYR A 189 8.44 -9.50 -13.13
CA TYR A 189 8.58 -8.19 -13.75
C TYR A 189 9.80 -8.14 -14.67
N ALA A 190 9.61 -7.57 -15.85
CA ALA A 190 10.62 -7.45 -16.89
C ALA A 190 10.63 -6.04 -17.46
N ASP A 191 11.78 -5.65 -18.02
CA ASP A 191 12.01 -4.32 -18.56
C ASP A 191 11.22 -4.09 -19.86
N GLY A 192 10.88 -2.83 -20.12
CA GLY A 192 10.03 -2.43 -21.24
C GLY A 192 9.83 -0.92 -21.30
N SER A 193 8.93 -0.47 -22.19
CA SER A 193 8.62 0.95 -22.36
C SER A 193 7.20 1.15 -22.88
N GLY A 194 6.57 2.26 -22.52
CA GLY A 194 5.22 2.62 -22.93
C GLY A 194 4.14 1.99 -22.03
N ASP A 195 3.11 1.44 -22.67
CA ASP A 195 1.98 0.82 -21.96
C ASP A 195 2.35 -0.55 -21.37
N ALA A 196 1.59 -1.00 -20.37
CA ALA A 196 1.79 -2.30 -19.77
C ALA A 196 1.56 -3.45 -20.77
N ASP A 197 2.52 -4.38 -20.84
CA ASP A 197 2.44 -5.54 -21.73
C ASP A 197 3.27 -6.73 -21.23
N ILE A 198 3.02 -7.90 -21.81
CA ILE A 198 3.86 -9.08 -21.65
C ILE A 198 5.09 -8.92 -22.53
N THR A 199 6.27 -9.07 -21.93
CA THR A 199 7.56 -8.94 -22.63
C THR A 199 7.94 -10.22 -23.37
N ASP A 200 8.87 -10.12 -24.33
CA ASP A 200 9.33 -11.26 -25.14
C ASP A 200 9.95 -12.39 -24.30
N ASP A 201 10.53 -12.07 -23.13
CA ASP A 201 11.07 -13.05 -22.18
C ASP A 201 9.98 -13.72 -21.30
N GLY A 202 8.70 -13.41 -21.55
CA GLY A 202 7.56 -13.97 -20.82
C GLY A 202 7.28 -13.29 -19.48
N GLY A 203 8.01 -12.21 -19.16
CA GLY A 203 7.76 -11.33 -18.03
C GLY A 203 6.62 -10.34 -18.29
N PHE A 204 6.49 -9.37 -17.39
CA PHE A 204 5.48 -8.32 -17.46
C PHE A 204 6.10 -6.95 -17.21
N TYR A 205 5.89 -6.04 -18.16
CA TYR A 205 6.20 -4.63 -18.01
C TYR A 205 4.97 -3.89 -17.44
N PRO A 206 5.07 -3.18 -16.31
CA PRO A 206 3.92 -2.55 -15.66
C PRO A 206 3.46 -1.24 -16.32
N GLY A 207 4.21 -0.71 -17.29
CA GLY A 207 3.96 0.59 -17.90
C GLY A 207 4.83 1.70 -17.30
N ASP A 208 5.11 2.73 -18.10
CA ASP A 208 6.03 3.83 -17.74
C ASP A 208 5.59 4.56 -16.46
N ASP A 209 4.29 4.77 -16.28
CA ASP A 209 3.68 5.51 -15.16
C ASP A 209 3.43 4.64 -13.90
N HIS A 210 3.92 3.40 -13.88
CA HIS A 210 3.64 2.44 -12.80
C HIS A 210 4.85 1.64 -12.32
N LYS A 211 5.99 1.77 -12.99
CA LYS A 211 7.16 0.95 -12.71
C LYS A 211 7.81 1.31 -11.36
N GLY A 212 7.77 2.58 -10.97
CA GLY A 212 8.19 3.10 -9.69
C GLY A 212 7.26 2.65 -8.56
N ASP A 213 5.95 2.71 -8.78
CA ASP A 213 4.93 2.18 -7.86
C ASP A 213 5.22 0.71 -7.51
N VAL A 214 5.43 -0.11 -8.55
CA VAL A 214 5.73 -1.53 -8.40
C VAL A 214 7.02 -1.73 -7.62
N ALA A 215 8.08 -1.00 -7.96
CA ALA A 215 9.35 -1.08 -7.26
C ALA A 215 9.21 -0.78 -5.77
N ARG A 216 8.55 0.33 -5.41
CA ARG A 216 8.34 0.75 -4.01
C ARG A 216 7.46 -0.21 -3.23
N ILE A 217 6.47 -0.85 -3.86
CA ILE A 217 5.66 -1.90 -3.21
C ILE A 217 6.52 -3.16 -2.94
N LEU A 218 7.35 -3.59 -3.90
CA LEU A 218 8.21 -4.76 -3.72
C LEU A 218 9.32 -4.52 -2.70
N PHE A 219 9.93 -3.32 -2.66
CA PHE A 219 10.86 -2.93 -1.60
C PHE A 219 10.20 -2.99 -0.22
N TYR A 220 8.99 -2.45 -0.08
CA TYR A 220 8.23 -2.54 1.17
C TYR A 220 8.02 -3.99 1.59
N MET A 221 7.57 -4.84 0.68
CA MET A 221 7.30 -6.25 1.00
C MET A 221 8.56 -7.00 1.46
N ALA A 222 9.72 -6.76 0.82
CA ALA A 222 11.00 -7.37 1.16
C ALA A 222 11.61 -6.85 2.49
N VAL A 223 11.23 -5.64 2.92
CA VAL A 223 11.59 -5.12 4.25
C VAL A 223 10.61 -5.59 5.31
N LYS A 224 9.30 -5.54 5.04
CA LYS A 224 8.26 -5.94 6.00
C LYS A 224 8.30 -7.42 6.34
N TYR A 225 8.49 -8.27 5.32
CA TYR A 225 8.55 -9.71 5.42
C TYR A 225 9.96 -10.14 4.99
N ASP A 226 10.87 -10.23 5.95
CA ASP A 226 12.30 -10.46 5.75
C ASP A 226 12.65 -11.74 4.95
N PHE A 227 11.75 -12.71 4.92
CA PHE A 227 11.84 -13.93 4.12
C PHE A 227 11.45 -13.77 2.64
N LEU A 228 10.86 -12.64 2.24
CA LEU A 228 10.57 -12.32 0.84
C LEU A 228 11.84 -11.74 0.18
N ILE A 229 12.29 -12.38 -0.89
CA ILE A 229 13.60 -12.10 -1.49
C ILE A 229 13.44 -11.41 -2.84
N LEU A 230 14.07 -10.24 -2.98
CA LEU A 230 14.33 -9.62 -4.28
C LEU A 230 15.59 -10.26 -4.90
N THR A 231 15.49 -10.77 -6.13
CA THR A 231 16.59 -11.50 -6.74
C THR A 231 16.56 -11.43 -8.26
N ASN A 232 17.74 -11.44 -8.89
CA ASN A 232 17.88 -11.49 -10.33
C ASN A 232 17.75 -12.92 -10.90
N ASP A 233 17.76 -13.94 -10.04
CA ASP A 233 17.87 -15.34 -10.45
C ASP A 233 16.68 -16.19 -9.96
N GLY A 234 16.27 -17.15 -10.78
CA GLY A 234 15.29 -18.18 -10.40
C GLY A 234 13.85 -17.65 -10.27
N LEU A 235 13.54 -16.54 -10.94
CA LEU A 235 12.18 -16.02 -11.03
C LEU A 235 11.32 -16.82 -12.02
N GLU A 236 11.93 -17.54 -12.95
CA GLU A 236 11.26 -18.37 -13.95
C GLU A 236 10.85 -19.76 -13.42
N ASP A 237 11.31 -20.15 -12.21
CA ASP A 237 10.98 -21.44 -11.61
C ASP A 237 9.58 -21.44 -10.97
N GLU A 238 8.58 -21.90 -11.74
CA GLU A 238 7.20 -22.02 -11.27
C GLU A 238 6.96 -23.27 -10.38
N SER A 239 7.93 -24.19 -10.29
CA SER A 239 7.75 -25.45 -9.54
C SER A 239 7.66 -25.26 -8.02
N ASN A 240 8.11 -24.09 -7.55
CA ASN A 240 8.15 -23.72 -6.14
C ASN A 240 7.00 -22.77 -5.73
N HIS A 241 6.01 -22.55 -6.60
CA HIS A 241 4.84 -21.73 -6.29
C HIS A 241 4.13 -22.19 -5.00
N TYR A 242 3.68 -21.22 -4.21
CA TYR A 242 3.05 -21.35 -2.90
C TYR A 242 3.95 -21.96 -1.81
N THR A 243 5.26 -22.04 -2.03
CA THR A 243 6.23 -22.56 -1.05
C THR A 243 7.23 -21.48 -0.63
N MET A 244 7.82 -21.65 0.55
CA MET A 244 8.85 -20.73 1.06
C MET A 244 10.06 -20.60 0.12
N ALA A 245 10.41 -21.64 -0.64
CA ALA A 245 11.49 -21.58 -1.62
C ALA A 245 11.17 -20.65 -2.80
N GLY A 246 9.88 -20.52 -3.13
CA GLY A 246 9.34 -19.62 -4.15
C GLY A 246 8.95 -18.23 -3.63
N ALA A 247 9.36 -17.87 -2.41
CA ALA A 247 9.13 -16.57 -1.79
C ALA A 247 10.01 -15.46 -2.41
N LYS A 248 10.00 -15.34 -3.74
CA LYS A 248 10.94 -14.53 -4.54
C LYS A 248 10.21 -13.76 -5.63
N MET A 249 10.57 -12.50 -5.82
CA MET A 249 10.02 -11.67 -6.88
C MET A 249 10.95 -10.49 -7.19
N GLY A 250 10.89 -9.96 -8.41
CA GLY A 250 11.53 -8.70 -8.77
C GLY A 250 13.04 -8.78 -8.89
N ARG A 251 13.55 -8.46 -10.09
CA ARG A 251 14.99 -8.30 -10.34
C ARG A 251 15.45 -7.03 -9.62
N LEU A 252 16.22 -7.15 -8.53
CA LEU A 252 16.62 -6.01 -7.70
C LEU A 252 17.23 -4.87 -8.55
N SER A 253 18.09 -5.21 -9.51
CA SER A 253 18.70 -4.20 -10.40
C SER A 253 17.67 -3.41 -11.22
N LEU A 254 16.62 -4.09 -11.70
CA LEU A 254 15.54 -3.46 -12.47
C LEU A 254 14.66 -2.58 -11.59
N LEU A 255 14.34 -3.03 -10.38
CA LEU A 255 13.54 -2.24 -9.45
C LEU A 255 14.26 -0.95 -9.03
N LEU A 256 15.60 -0.99 -8.89
CA LEU A 256 16.41 0.18 -8.58
C LEU A 256 16.44 1.20 -9.73
N GLU A 257 16.41 0.71 -10.98
CA GLU A 257 16.28 1.56 -12.17
C GLU A 257 14.90 2.21 -12.22
N TRP A 258 13.83 1.42 -12.13
CA TRP A 258 12.46 1.91 -12.14
C TRP A 258 12.15 2.92 -11.04
N HIS A 259 12.69 2.73 -9.83
CA HIS A 259 12.54 3.67 -8.73
C HIS A 259 13.09 5.07 -9.03
N LYS A 260 14.14 5.15 -9.87
CA LYS A 260 14.74 6.42 -10.29
C LYS A 260 14.00 7.04 -11.46
N GLU A 261 13.55 6.21 -12.40
CA GLU A 261 12.91 6.64 -13.64
C GLU A 261 11.46 7.08 -13.48
N ASP A 262 10.74 6.51 -12.50
CA ASP A 262 9.35 6.82 -12.20
C ASP A 262 9.23 7.34 -10.75
N PRO A 263 9.29 8.67 -10.56
CA PRO A 263 9.36 9.28 -9.25
C PRO A 263 8.08 9.15 -8.43
N VAL A 264 8.18 9.28 -7.10
CA VAL A 264 7.00 9.24 -6.23
C VAL A 264 5.99 10.34 -6.59
N ASP A 265 4.75 9.95 -6.85
CA ASP A 265 3.68 10.88 -7.23
C ASP A 265 2.68 11.17 -6.09
N ASP A 266 1.72 12.07 -6.37
CA ASP A 266 0.67 12.43 -5.40
C ASP A 266 -0.31 11.29 -5.14
N PHE A 267 -0.52 10.40 -6.11
CA PHE A 267 -1.43 9.28 -5.96
C PHE A 267 -0.87 8.27 -4.95
N GLU A 268 0.41 7.93 -5.07
CA GLU A 268 1.12 7.08 -4.12
C GLU A 268 1.13 7.67 -2.72
N ARG A 269 1.41 8.97 -2.58
CA ARG A 269 1.37 9.65 -1.27
C ARG A 269 -0.02 9.56 -0.62
N ASN A 270 -1.07 9.84 -1.38
CA ASN A 270 -2.44 9.72 -0.90
C ASN A 270 -2.78 8.26 -0.54
N ARG A 271 -2.44 7.32 -1.42
CA ARG A 271 -2.65 5.89 -1.20
C ARG A 271 -1.95 5.41 0.07
N ASN A 272 -0.69 5.80 0.28
CA ASN A 272 0.10 5.46 1.46
C ASN A 272 -0.58 5.96 2.74
N GLN A 273 -1.11 7.18 2.71
CA GLN A 273 -1.87 7.76 3.82
C GLN A 273 -3.18 6.99 4.10
N LYS A 274 -3.97 6.67 3.08
CA LYS A 274 -5.23 5.91 3.25
C LYS A 274 -4.99 4.49 3.74
N ILE A 275 -3.89 3.86 3.32
CA ILE A 275 -3.49 2.56 3.87
C ILE A 275 -3.03 2.70 5.32
N PHE A 276 -2.27 3.73 5.67
CA PHE A 276 -1.88 3.99 7.06
C PHE A 276 -3.10 4.16 7.97
N GLU A 277 -4.13 4.88 7.53
CA GLU A 277 -5.40 5.04 8.26
C GLU A 277 -6.11 3.70 8.51
N ALA A 278 -5.98 2.73 7.59
CA ALA A 278 -6.64 1.43 7.67
C ALA A 278 -5.82 0.36 8.41
N GLN A 279 -4.50 0.29 8.15
CA GLN A 279 -3.59 -0.79 8.56
C GLN A 279 -2.57 -0.36 9.62
N GLY A 280 -2.44 0.94 9.87
CA GLY A 280 -1.59 1.49 10.94
C GLY A 280 -0.10 1.61 10.60
N ASN A 281 0.32 1.31 9.36
CA ASN A 281 1.70 1.42 8.93
C ASN A 281 1.86 2.04 7.54
N ARG A 282 3.01 2.68 7.30
CA ARG A 282 3.33 3.38 6.06
C ARG A 282 4.32 2.56 5.21
N ASN A 283 4.31 2.78 3.90
CA ASN A 283 5.39 2.35 3.01
C ASN A 283 6.52 3.40 3.07
N PRO A 284 7.69 3.06 3.64
CA PRO A 284 8.79 3.99 3.81
C PRO A 284 9.41 4.42 2.48
N PHE A 285 9.23 3.65 1.41
CA PHE A 285 9.84 3.96 0.12
C PHE A 285 9.02 4.95 -0.72
N ILE A 286 7.77 5.22 -0.31
CA ILE A 286 6.96 6.33 -0.82
C ILE A 286 7.27 7.60 -0.03
N ASP A 287 7.30 7.50 1.30
CA ASP A 287 7.54 8.66 2.17
C ASP A 287 9.01 9.12 2.18
N LYS A 288 9.95 8.17 2.10
CA LYS A 288 11.40 8.37 2.20
C LYS A 288 12.11 7.60 1.07
N PRO A 289 11.88 7.99 -0.20
CA PRO A 289 12.37 7.25 -1.35
C PRO A 289 13.90 7.15 -1.41
N GLU A 290 14.64 8.04 -0.72
CA GLU A 290 16.09 7.97 -0.58
C GLU A 290 16.59 6.72 0.16
N TYR A 291 15.75 6.10 1.01
CA TYR A 291 16.13 4.90 1.76
C TYR A 291 16.45 3.71 0.87
N VAL A 292 15.86 3.64 -0.34
CA VAL A 292 16.20 2.61 -1.33
C VAL A 292 17.70 2.64 -1.64
N HIS A 293 18.26 3.83 -1.86
CA HIS A 293 19.67 4.01 -2.21
C HIS A 293 20.61 3.66 -1.06
N LEU A 294 20.20 3.96 0.18
CA LEU A 294 20.96 3.69 1.39
C LEU A 294 20.97 2.20 1.77
N ILE A 295 19.95 1.43 1.35
CA ILE A 295 19.86 -0.01 1.63
C ILE A 295 20.53 -0.83 0.52
N TRP A 296 20.20 -0.57 -0.75
CA TRP A 296 20.55 -1.49 -1.85
C TRP A 296 21.60 -0.96 -2.82
N GLU A 297 21.90 0.34 -2.85
CA GLU A 297 22.89 0.92 -3.77
C GLU A 297 24.20 1.35 -3.10
N SER A 298 24.36 1.00 -1.83
CA SER A 298 25.55 1.34 -1.03
C SER A 298 25.87 2.85 -1.01
N LYS A 299 24.85 3.71 -1.18
CA LYS A 299 25.03 5.16 -1.03
C LYS A 299 25.21 5.50 0.45
N THR A 300 26.07 6.47 0.72
CA THR A 300 26.15 7.12 2.01
C THR A 300 25.21 8.32 2.06
N ILE A 301 24.92 8.82 3.26
CA ILE A 301 24.14 10.07 3.42
C ILE A 301 24.80 11.24 2.69
N ASN A 302 26.14 11.30 2.68
CA ASN A 302 26.89 12.35 1.99
C ASN A 302 26.76 12.27 0.46
N ASP A 303 26.54 11.08 -0.11
CA ASP A 303 26.30 10.93 -1.54
C ASP A 303 24.91 11.46 -1.95
N LEU A 304 24.00 11.57 -0.98
CA LEU A 304 22.60 11.99 -1.18
C LEU A 304 22.33 13.38 -0.58
N THR A 305 23.36 14.19 -0.34
CA THR A 305 23.14 15.59 0.06
C THR A 305 22.76 16.42 -1.16
N GLU A 306 21.67 17.17 -1.04
CA GLU A 306 21.28 18.14 -2.06
C GLU A 306 22.40 19.18 -2.27
N PRO A 307 22.83 19.44 -3.52
CA PRO A 307 23.82 20.46 -3.79
C PRO A 307 23.31 21.82 -3.29
N VAL A 308 24.09 22.48 -2.42
CA VAL A 308 23.78 23.85 -2.03
C VAL A 308 23.85 24.71 -3.29
N GLU A 309 22.73 25.30 -3.73
CA GLU A 309 22.69 26.27 -4.82
C GLU A 309 23.64 27.44 -4.50
N THR A 310 24.90 27.33 -4.92
CA THR A 310 25.92 28.37 -4.73
C THR A 310 25.71 29.55 -5.69
N ALA A 311 24.85 29.39 -6.70
CA ALA A 311 24.62 30.36 -7.77
C ALA A 311 23.73 31.56 -7.38
N LYS A 312 22.75 31.39 -6.48
CA LYS A 312 21.86 32.51 -6.08
C LYS A 312 22.47 33.43 -5.04
N HIS A 313 23.27 32.90 -4.10
CA HIS A 313 23.88 33.73 -3.05
C HIS A 313 25.02 34.62 -3.58
N GLN A 314 25.86 34.14 -4.50
CA GLN A 314 26.90 34.99 -5.10
C GLN A 314 26.31 36.07 -6.02
N THR A 315 25.27 35.76 -6.79
CA THR A 315 24.61 36.76 -7.66
C THR A 315 23.86 37.80 -6.84
N PHE A 316 23.16 37.41 -5.76
CA PHE A 316 22.50 38.33 -4.84
C PHE A 316 23.49 39.24 -4.10
N LEU A 317 24.58 38.67 -3.56
CA LEU A 317 25.62 39.46 -2.89
C LEU A 317 26.37 40.37 -3.88
N LEU A 318 26.65 39.91 -5.10
CA LEU A 318 27.29 40.71 -6.14
C LEU A 318 26.36 41.85 -6.60
N SER A 319 25.07 41.58 -6.79
CA SER A 319 24.07 42.60 -7.16
C SER A 319 23.88 43.64 -6.05
N MET A 320 23.86 43.22 -4.79
CA MET A 320 23.87 44.12 -3.63
C MET A 320 25.18 44.92 -3.50
N MET A 321 26.33 44.35 -3.86
CA MET A 321 27.61 45.05 -3.86
C MET A 321 27.74 46.04 -5.02
N ILE A 322 27.10 45.78 -6.16
CA ILE A 322 27.03 46.70 -7.30
C ILE A 322 26.09 47.87 -6.98
N GLU A 323 24.90 47.62 -6.41
CA GLU A 323 23.97 48.68 -5.97
C GLU A 323 24.57 49.59 -4.89
N LYS A 324 25.34 49.04 -3.94
CA LYS A 324 26.02 49.84 -2.90
C LYS A 324 27.25 50.61 -3.41
N ARG A 325 27.78 50.31 -4.60
CA ARG A 325 28.95 50.97 -5.18
C ARG A 325 28.63 52.02 -6.24
N GLY A 326 27.37 52.19 -6.63
CA GLY A 326 26.92 53.30 -7.49
C GLY A 326 27.67 53.40 -8.81
N ILE A 327 27.89 52.27 -9.48
CA ILE A 327 28.35 52.22 -10.88
C ILE A 327 27.13 52.08 -11.80
#